data_AF-A0A432M3F8-F1
#
_entry.id   AF-A0A432M3F8-F1
#
_cell.length_a   1.000
_cell.length_b   1.000
_cell.length_c   1.000
_cell.angle_alpha   90.00
_cell.angle_beta   90.00
_cell.angle_gamma   90.00
#
_symmetry.space_group_name_H-M   'P 1'
#
loop_
_entity.id
_entity.type
_entity.pdbx_description
1 polymer ?
#
loop_
_entity_poly.entity_id
_entity_poly.type
_entity_poly.pdbx_seq_one_letter_code
_entity_poly.pdbx_strand_id
1 'polypeptide(L)'
;MPNKPLTEEQKVRLAVLEPRLRACVRTADLRLAKEVAAEIQLLLRPSGHETRLLKAKNWLYETALEANSLEFAKMGFLGTIKKSSTKTRLHLEAVALLAVCHLREGNLEGARPLIENAIRYINNIKSDARRRQFHKRLLGRLEEEGILAGLIDKTKPPLSIDKVSEETLRLVRIETAEEILTELAKSLPPKSLNLLGEIRDVYVLGLPAPERKFLPPPVVEEKEELGKRASMALKRVAWRALCSPNSEIYKAWSDGLSVVYDKKYITAAIVTAFQSISICITMLAASAAALAIKLGAQTFCEIFAPASVMIDAAED
;
A
#
# COMPACT_ATOMS: atom_id res chain seq x y z
N MET A 1 22.01 10.95 26.01
CA MET A 1 22.25 10.01 27.14
C MET A 1 22.44 8.62 26.56
N PRO A 2 23.38 7.81 27.07
CA PRO A 2 23.54 6.43 26.61
C PRO A 2 22.27 5.61 26.91
N ASN A 3 21.93 4.70 26.00
CA ASN A 3 20.74 3.86 26.15
C ASN A 3 20.89 2.95 27.37
N LYS A 4 19.92 2.97 28.27
CA LYS A 4 19.86 2.00 29.38
C LYS A 4 19.40 0.65 28.82
N PRO A 5 19.99 -0.48 29.26
CA PRO A 5 19.50 -1.80 28.88
C PRO A 5 18.01 -1.94 29.20
N LEU A 6 17.25 -2.58 28.31
CA LEU A 6 15.86 -2.92 28.56
C LEU A 6 15.79 -4.04 29.60
N THR A 7 14.84 -3.95 30.52
CA THR A 7 14.46 -5.04 31.42
C THR A 7 13.87 -6.21 30.63
N GLU A 8 13.90 -7.42 31.20
CA GLU A 8 13.28 -8.59 30.56
C GLU A 8 11.77 -8.39 30.34
N GLU A 9 11.08 -7.76 31.28
CA GLU A 9 9.66 -7.42 31.13
C GLU A 9 9.42 -6.49 29.93
N GLN A 10 10.23 -5.44 29.77
CA GLN A 10 10.15 -4.55 28.60
C GLN A 10 10.40 -5.31 27.30
N LYS A 11 11.39 -6.23 27.26
CA LYS A 11 11.68 -7.04 26.07
C LYS A 11 10.51 -7.95 25.71
N VAL A 12 9.93 -8.66 26.67
CA VAL A 12 8.78 -9.55 26.47
C VAL A 12 7.58 -8.77 25.95
N ARG A 13 7.26 -7.61 26.54
CA ARG A 13 6.16 -6.77 26.04
C ARG A 13 6.42 -6.24 24.63
N LEU A 14 7.62 -5.77 24.34
CA LEU A 14 7.98 -5.28 23.00
C LEU A 14 7.92 -6.40 21.94
N ALA A 15 8.25 -7.64 22.30
CA ALA A 15 8.16 -8.79 21.41
C ALA A 15 6.73 -9.06 20.93
N VAL A 16 5.71 -8.65 21.70
CA VAL A 16 4.29 -8.75 21.32
C VAL A 16 3.80 -7.47 20.63
N LEU A 17 4.16 -6.30 21.18
CA LEU A 17 3.65 -5.01 20.70
C LEU A 17 4.18 -4.65 19.31
N GLU A 18 5.46 -4.90 19.02
CA GLU A 18 6.03 -4.50 17.73
C GLU A 18 5.46 -5.29 16.54
N PRO A 19 5.29 -6.63 16.60
CA PRO A 19 4.59 -7.36 15.53
C PRO A 19 3.13 -6.93 15.40
N ARG A 20 2.45 -6.68 16.52
CA ARG A 20 1.06 -6.21 16.51
C ARG A 20 0.93 -4.85 15.80
N LEU A 21 1.86 -3.93 16.04
CA LEU A 21 1.91 -2.66 15.34
C LEU A 21 2.13 -2.84 13.83
N ARG A 22 3.04 -3.73 13.43
CA ARG A 22 3.27 -4.06 12.00
C ARG A 22 2.03 -4.65 11.34
N ALA A 23 1.29 -5.50 12.05
CA ALA A 23 0.05 -6.07 11.54
C ALA A 23 -1.03 -5.00 11.26
N CYS A 24 -1.05 -3.89 12.01
CA CYS A 24 -2.00 -2.80 11.82
C CYS A 24 -1.86 -2.12 10.45
N VAL A 25 -0.67 -2.12 9.84
CA VAL A 25 -0.47 -1.55 8.50
C VAL A 25 -1.37 -2.23 7.47
N ARG A 26 -1.48 -3.56 7.55
CA ARG A 26 -2.28 -4.37 6.61
C ARG A 26 -3.77 -4.04 6.76
N THR A 27 -4.26 -3.96 7.99
CA THR A 27 -5.68 -3.71 8.29
C THR A 27 -6.06 -2.23 8.24
N ALA A 28 -5.08 -1.34 8.16
CA ALA A 28 -5.26 0.11 8.30
C ALA A 28 -5.96 0.52 9.62
N ASP A 29 -5.81 -0.28 10.69
CA ASP A 29 -6.40 0.02 12.00
C ASP A 29 -5.58 1.09 12.73
N LEU A 30 -5.83 2.35 12.39
CA LEU A 30 -5.12 3.49 12.95
C LEU A 30 -5.39 3.68 14.44
N ARG A 31 -6.58 3.32 14.93
CA ARG A 31 -6.91 3.43 16.36
C ARG A 31 -6.02 2.49 17.16
N LEU A 32 -6.00 1.21 16.78
CA LEU A 32 -5.16 0.22 17.43
C LEU A 32 -3.67 0.56 17.28
N ALA A 33 -3.23 1.02 16.10
CA ALA A 33 -1.84 1.43 15.90
C ALA A 33 -1.41 2.56 16.84
N LYS A 34 -2.28 3.55 17.08
CA LYS A 34 -2.02 4.65 18.04
C LYS A 34 -1.88 4.13 19.47
N GLU A 35 -2.76 3.23 19.89
CA GLU A 35 -2.72 2.59 21.22
C GLU A 35 -1.41 1.81 21.42
N VAL A 36 -1.09 0.91 20.49
CA VAL A 36 0.12 0.09 20.56
C VAL A 36 1.40 0.95 20.51
N ALA A 37 1.43 1.97 19.64
CA ALA A 37 2.58 2.88 19.57
C ALA A 37 2.76 3.72 20.84
N ALA A 38 1.68 4.10 21.52
CA ALA A 38 1.74 4.78 22.80
C ALA A 38 2.34 3.88 23.89
N GLU A 39 1.93 2.61 23.95
CA GLU A 39 2.53 1.63 24.86
C GLU A 39 4.03 1.42 24.59
N ILE A 40 4.42 1.24 23.33
CA ILE A 40 5.84 1.14 22.94
C ILE A 40 6.61 2.39 23.37
N GLN A 41 6.02 3.57 23.22
CA GLN A 41 6.65 4.83 23.65
C GLN A 41 6.88 4.86 25.17
N LEU A 42 5.90 4.41 25.97
CA LEU A 42 6.04 4.33 27.43
C LEU A 42 7.18 3.40 27.84
N LEU A 43 7.39 2.29 27.12
CA LEU A 43 8.47 1.35 27.40
C LEU A 43 9.85 1.87 26.98
N LEU A 44 9.97 2.51 25.81
CA LEU A 44 11.27 2.85 25.22
C LEU A 44 11.83 4.22 25.65
N ARG A 45 10.95 5.20 25.89
CA ARG A 45 11.35 6.58 26.18
C ARG A 45 12.19 6.72 27.46
N PRO A 46 11.84 6.09 28.59
CA PRO A 46 12.64 6.20 29.83
C PRO A 46 14.07 5.66 29.69
N SER A 47 14.26 4.68 28.82
CA SER A 47 15.55 4.02 28.54
C SER A 47 16.35 4.68 27.42
N GLY A 48 15.81 5.70 26.74
CA GLY A 48 16.51 6.47 25.71
C GLY A 48 16.61 5.80 24.33
N HIS A 49 15.88 4.71 24.06
CA HIS A 49 15.93 3.98 22.78
C HIS A 49 15.20 4.70 21.63
N GLU A 50 15.61 5.93 21.32
CA GLU A 50 14.94 6.82 20.37
C GLU A 50 14.87 6.22 18.95
N THR A 51 15.92 5.59 18.45
CA THR A 51 15.91 4.97 17.11
C THR A 51 14.85 3.89 16.98
N ARG A 52 14.70 3.03 18.00
CA ARG A 52 13.68 1.96 18.01
C ARG A 52 12.28 2.55 18.11
N LEU A 53 12.12 3.62 18.91
CA LEU A 53 10.87 4.37 19.00
C LEU A 53 10.48 5.05 17.67
N LEU A 54 11.43 5.69 16.98
CA LEU A 54 11.17 6.28 15.67
C LEU A 54 10.81 5.23 14.62
N LYS A 55 11.41 4.03 14.68
CA LYS A 55 11.01 2.90 13.82
C LYS A 55 9.56 2.49 14.08
N ALA A 56 9.16 2.36 15.34
CA ALA A 56 7.76 2.10 15.70
C ALA A 56 6.82 3.22 15.20
N LYS A 57 7.25 4.48 15.30
CA LYS A 57 6.48 5.62 14.78
C LYS A 57 6.34 5.59 13.26
N ASN A 58 7.36 5.20 12.50
CA ASN A 58 7.21 5.03 11.06
C ASN A 58 6.14 3.98 10.72
N TRP A 59 6.04 2.87 11.45
CA TRP A 59 4.97 1.89 11.27
C TRP A 59 3.57 2.48 11.59
N LEU A 60 3.47 3.29 12.63
CA LEU A 60 2.23 4.03 12.94
C LEU A 60 1.85 4.99 11.80
N TYR A 61 2.82 5.74 11.26
CA TYR A 61 2.57 6.69 10.18
C TYR A 61 2.27 6.01 8.86
N GLU A 62 2.87 4.86 8.57
CA GLU A 62 2.48 4.02 7.44
C GLU A 62 1.06 3.50 7.62
N THR A 63 0.69 3.06 8.82
CA THR A 63 -0.71 2.70 9.12
C THR A 63 -1.66 3.87 8.90
N ALA A 64 -1.26 5.10 9.25
CA ALA A 64 -2.06 6.29 9.02
C ALA A 64 -2.18 6.65 7.53
N LEU A 65 -1.10 6.51 6.76
CA LEU A 65 -1.13 6.61 5.31
C LEU A 65 -2.16 5.61 4.76
N GLU A 66 -2.08 4.36 5.21
CA GLU A 66 -3.03 3.33 4.79
C GLU A 66 -4.47 3.63 5.19
N ALA A 67 -4.70 4.18 6.38
CA ALA A 67 -6.02 4.64 6.83
C ALA A 67 -6.51 5.93 6.16
N ASN A 68 -5.81 6.42 5.12
CA ASN A 68 -6.08 7.68 4.43
C ASN A 68 -6.04 8.92 5.34
N SER A 69 -5.37 8.84 6.49
CA SER A 69 -5.13 9.94 7.42
C SER A 69 -3.84 10.68 7.04
N LEU A 70 -3.80 11.23 5.82
CA LEU A 70 -2.57 11.71 5.16
C LEU A 70 -1.87 12.84 5.91
N GLU A 71 -2.60 13.81 6.46
CA GLU A 71 -1.99 14.90 7.23
C GLU A 71 -1.20 14.40 8.45
N PHE A 72 -1.79 13.45 9.20
CA PHE A 72 -1.12 12.83 10.34
C PHE A 72 0.11 12.03 9.90
N ALA A 73 0.01 11.28 8.79
CA ALA A 73 1.13 10.52 8.25
C ALA A 73 2.29 11.43 7.80
N LYS A 74 1.99 12.47 6.99
CA LYS A 74 2.97 13.45 6.50
C LYS A 74 3.71 14.14 7.65
N MET A 75 2.97 14.68 8.61
CA MET A 75 3.55 15.33 9.80
C MET A 75 4.41 14.37 10.61
N GLY A 76 3.98 13.12 10.74
CA GLY A 76 4.74 12.06 11.40
C GLY A 76 6.08 11.76 10.71
N PHE A 77 6.05 11.50 9.41
CA PHE A 77 7.27 11.21 8.63
C PHE A 77 8.23 12.40 8.62
N LEU A 78 7.73 13.63 8.45
CA LEU A 78 8.54 14.85 8.58
C LEU A 78 9.22 14.93 9.96
N GLY A 79 8.49 14.56 11.02
CA GLY A 79 9.04 14.45 12.37
C GLY A 79 10.17 13.43 12.48
N THR A 80 10.02 12.24 11.88
CA THR A 80 11.08 11.22 11.85
C THR A 80 12.29 11.70 11.04
N ILE A 81 12.07 12.31 9.88
CA ILE A 81 13.14 12.84 9.01
C ILE A 81 13.98 13.86 9.78
N LYS A 82 13.35 14.80 10.49
CA LYS A 82 14.03 15.83 11.31
C LYS A 82 14.85 15.25 12.47
N LYS A 83 14.47 14.07 12.98
CA LYS A 83 15.10 13.43 14.16
C LYS A 83 16.06 12.29 13.83
N SER A 84 16.14 11.89 12.57
CA SER A 84 16.97 10.77 12.12
C SER A 84 18.13 11.28 11.28
N SER A 85 19.28 10.60 11.38
CA SER A 85 20.41 10.90 10.51
C SER A 85 20.12 10.43 9.08
N THR A 86 20.49 11.25 8.10
CA THR A 86 20.40 10.94 6.66
C THR A 86 21.14 9.67 6.23
N LYS A 87 22.06 9.15 7.07
CA LYS A 87 22.80 7.90 6.86
C LYS A 87 22.08 6.65 7.37
N THR A 88 20.86 6.79 7.90
CA THR A 88 20.11 5.68 8.49
C THR A 88 19.04 5.16 7.53
N ARG A 89 18.80 3.85 7.61
CA ARG A 89 17.67 3.20 6.92
C ARG A 89 16.32 3.80 7.35
N LEU A 90 16.18 4.17 8.63
CA LEU A 90 15.00 4.83 9.18
C LEU A 90 14.66 6.14 8.45
N HIS A 91 15.68 6.95 8.16
CA HIS A 91 15.51 8.20 7.42
C HIS A 91 15.04 7.93 5.99
N LEU A 92 15.70 6.99 5.30
CA LEU A 92 15.32 6.55 3.95
C LEU A 92 13.84 6.11 3.89
N GLU A 93 13.41 5.27 4.84
CA GLU A 93 12.03 4.78 4.90
C GLU A 93 11.02 5.92 5.10
N ALA A 94 11.32 6.88 5.99
CA ALA A 94 10.43 8.02 6.23
C ALA A 94 10.33 8.94 5.01
N VAL A 95 11.45 9.19 4.31
CA VAL A 95 11.46 9.98 3.06
C VAL A 95 10.65 9.28 1.97
N ALA A 96 10.86 7.98 1.79
CA ALA A 96 10.15 7.18 0.80
C ALA A 96 8.63 7.18 1.04
N LEU A 97 8.19 6.93 2.28
CA LEU A 97 6.78 6.92 2.63
C LEU A 97 6.13 8.31 2.60
N LEU A 98 6.89 9.38 2.87
CA LEU A 98 6.41 10.75 2.66
C LEU A 98 6.14 11.02 1.17
N ALA A 99 6.99 10.53 0.26
CA ALA A 99 6.77 10.64 -1.18
C ALA A 99 5.46 9.96 -1.60
N VAL A 100 5.19 8.76 -1.05
CA VAL A 100 3.96 8.00 -1.26
C VAL A 100 2.73 8.80 -0.78
N CYS A 101 2.84 9.53 0.34
CA CYS A 101 1.76 10.42 0.80
C CYS A 101 1.46 11.53 -0.21
N HIS A 102 2.49 12.19 -0.76
CA HIS A 102 2.32 13.23 -1.78
C HIS A 102 1.70 12.68 -3.07
N LEU A 103 2.12 11.49 -3.53
CA LEU A 103 1.53 10.86 -4.70
C LEU A 103 0.05 10.52 -4.51
N ARG A 104 -0.34 10.04 -3.33
CA ARG A 104 -1.75 9.75 -3.02
C ARG A 104 -2.64 10.99 -3.10
N GLU A 105 -2.10 12.17 -2.84
CA GLU A 105 -2.78 13.46 -3.00
C GLU A 105 -2.77 13.97 -4.46
N GLY A 106 -2.13 13.24 -5.38
CA GLY A 106 -1.89 13.69 -6.75
C GLY A 106 -0.83 14.79 -6.86
N ASN A 107 -0.04 15.03 -5.80
CA ASN A 107 0.99 16.05 -5.74
C ASN A 107 2.35 15.49 -6.19
N LEU A 108 2.52 15.34 -7.51
CA LEU A 108 3.77 14.83 -8.08
C LEU A 108 4.96 15.76 -7.83
N GLU A 109 4.73 17.08 -7.88
CA GLU A 109 5.74 18.11 -7.62
C GLU A 109 6.36 17.96 -6.22
N GLY A 110 5.52 17.70 -5.20
CA GLY A 110 5.99 17.43 -3.84
C GLY A 110 6.66 16.06 -3.69
N ALA A 111 6.20 15.06 -4.45
CA ALA A 111 6.75 13.70 -4.38
C ALA A 111 8.14 13.58 -5.03
N ARG A 112 8.36 14.22 -6.19
CA ARG A 112 9.60 14.11 -6.99
C ARG A 112 10.89 14.31 -6.18
N PRO A 113 11.10 15.42 -5.45
CA PRO A 113 12.33 15.62 -4.68
C PRO A 113 12.51 14.59 -3.56
N LEU A 114 11.42 14.03 -3.02
CA LEU A 114 11.47 12.98 -2.01
C LEU A 114 11.86 11.63 -2.62
N ILE A 115 11.37 11.31 -3.81
CA ILE A 115 11.77 10.12 -4.56
C ILE A 115 13.27 10.18 -4.87
N GLU A 116 13.75 11.32 -5.38
CA GLU A 116 15.18 11.53 -5.66
C GLU A 116 16.04 11.37 -4.39
N ASN A 117 15.58 11.91 -3.26
CA ASN A 117 16.26 11.74 -1.98
C ASN A 117 16.26 10.28 -1.51
N ALA A 118 15.15 9.55 -1.65
CA ALA A 118 15.09 8.13 -1.32
C ALA A 118 16.09 7.32 -2.16
N ILE A 119 16.20 7.64 -3.46
CA ILE A 119 17.19 7.00 -4.35
C ILE A 119 18.62 7.32 -3.89
N ARG A 120 18.91 8.60 -3.58
CA ARG A 120 20.23 9.03 -3.10
C ARG A 120 20.65 8.31 -1.82
N TYR A 121 19.71 8.02 -0.93
CA TYR A 121 19.97 7.39 0.36
C TYR A 121 19.85 5.86 0.35
N ILE A 122 19.68 5.23 -0.81
CA ILE A 122 19.48 3.79 -0.90
C ILE A 122 20.62 2.96 -0.28
N ASN A 123 21.86 3.46 -0.35
CA ASN A 123 23.06 2.83 0.22
C ASN A 123 23.07 2.78 1.76
N ASN A 124 22.06 3.35 2.42
CA ASN A 124 21.78 3.12 3.83
C ASN A 124 21.33 1.67 4.10
N ILE A 125 20.86 0.95 3.07
CA ILE A 125 20.62 -0.49 3.10
C ILE A 125 21.87 -1.21 2.58
N LYS A 126 22.61 -1.85 3.49
CA LYS A 126 23.90 -2.48 3.19
C LYS A 126 23.80 -3.76 2.39
N SER A 127 22.83 -4.62 2.71
CA SER A 127 22.60 -5.88 1.99
C SER A 127 22.00 -5.62 0.61
N ASP A 128 22.63 -6.15 -0.44
CA ASP A 128 22.12 -6.08 -1.81
C ASP A 128 20.76 -6.76 -1.95
N ALA A 129 20.53 -7.89 -1.27
CA ALA A 129 19.24 -8.58 -1.27
C ALA A 129 18.13 -7.68 -0.70
N ARG A 130 18.39 -7.05 0.46
CA ARG A 130 17.43 -6.10 1.07
C ARG A 130 17.27 -4.82 0.24
N ARG A 131 18.32 -4.37 -0.44
CA ARG A 131 18.26 -3.21 -1.34
C ARG A 131 17.37 -3.49 -2.55
N ARG A 132 17.54 -4.65 -3.18
CA ARG A 132 16.66 -5.13 -4.27
C ARG A 132 15.21 -5.21 -3.81
N GLN A 133 14.97 -5.80 -2.65
CA GLN A 133 13.63 -5.90 -2.08
C GLN A 133 13.02 -4.53 -1.83
N PHE A 134 13.79 -3.59 -1.29
CA PHE A 134 13.34 -2.22 -1.06
C PHE A 134 13.03 -1.49 -2.36
N HIS A 135 13.87 -1.59 -3.38
CA HIS A 135 13.60 -1.03 -4.71
C HIS A 135 12.31 -1.58 -5.30
N LYS A 136 12.13 -2.90 -5.28
CA LYS A 136 10.92 -3.56 -5.79
C LYS A 136 9.66 -3.06 -5.08
N ARG A 137 9.69 -3.02 -3.73
CA ARG A 137 8.54 -2.56 -2.92
C ARG A 137 8.27 -1.07 -3.09
N LEU A 138 9.30 -0.23 -3.10
CA LEU A 138 9.17 1.21 -3.25
C LEU A 138 8.66 1.56 -4.64
N LEU A 139 9.29 1.09 -5.71
CA LEU A 139 8.83 1.37 -7.07
C LEU A 139 7.40 0.88 -7.27
N GLY A 140 7.10 -0.37 -6.91
CA GLY A 140 5.74 -0.90 -6.99
C GLY A 140 4.75 -0.01 -6.23
N ARG A 141 5.11 0.47 -5.04
CA ARG A 141 4.24 1.37 -4.28
C ARG A 141 4.06 2.74 -4.92
N LEU A 142 5.11 3.34 -5.47
CA LEU A 142 5.01 4.63 -6.17
C LEU A 142 4.11 4.48 -7.41
N GLU A 143 4.28 3.40 -8.17
CA GLU A 143 3.47 3.08 -9.34
C GLU A 143 1.99 2.84 -8.98
N GLU A 144 1.73 2.11 -7.88
CA GLU A 144 0.38 1.92 -7.34
C GLU A 144 -0.31 3.27 -7.03
N GLU A 145 0.36 4.16 -6.28
CA GLU A 145 -0.22 5.48 -5.95
C GLU A 145 -0.38 6.36 -7.19
N GLY A 146 0.54 6.31 -8.14
CA GLY A 146 0.44 7.05 -9.41
C GLY A 146 -0.79 6.65 -10.22
N ILE A 147 -1.03 5.33 -10.31
CA ILE A 147 -2.24 4.80 -10.96
C ILE A 147 -3.47 5.30 -10.22
N LEU A 148 -3.55 5.10 -8.89
CA LEU A 148 -4.70 5.50 -8.08
C LEU A 148 -4.99 7.00 -8.17
N ALA A 149 -3.98 7.86 -8.08
CA ALA A 149 -4.14 9.32 -8.19
C ALA A 149 -4.68 9.76 -9.56
N GLY A 150 -4.38 9.00 -10.62
CA GLY A 150 -4.97 9.20 -11.94
C GLY A 150 -6.43 8.74 -12.05
N LEU A 151 -6.86 7.79 -11.22
CA LEU A 151 -8.23 7.27 -11.19
C LEU A 151 -9.21 8.14 -10.38
N ILE A 152 -8.69 8.93 -9.44
CA ILE A 152 -9.50 9.82 -8.60
C ILE A 152 -10.13 10.91 -9.47
N ASP A 153 -11.46 10.94 -9.48
CA ASP A 153 -12.26 11.93 -10.20
C ASP A 153 -13.52 12.27 -9.40
N LYS A 154 -13.48 13.41 -8.69
CA LYS A 154 -14.58 13.90 -7.86
C LYS A 154 -15.74 14.49 -8.66
N THR A 155 -15.59 14.66 -9.97
CA THR A 155 -16.62 15.24 -10.84
C THR A 155 -17.58 14.20 -11.41
N LYS A 156 -17.18 12.93 -11.39
CA LYS A 156 -17.98 11.83 -11.94
C LYS A 156 -19.10 11.40 -10.99
N PRO A 157 -20.25 10.97 -11.54
CA PRO A 157 -21.33 10.42 -10.74
C PRO A 157 -20.87 9.16 -10.00
N PRO A 158 -21.49 8.86 -8.84
CA PRO A 158 -21.18 7.65 -8.09
C PRO A 158 -21.48 6.40 -8.92
N LEU A 159 -20.69 5.35 -8.71
CA LEU A 159 -20.93 4.03 -9.29
C LEU A 159 -22.33 3.48 -8.96
N SER A 160 -22.99 2.88 -9.95
CA SER A 160 -24.22 2.12 -9.75
C SER A 160 -23.87 0.66 -9.45
N ILE A 161 -24.32 0.15 -8.30
CA ILE A 161 -24.08 -1.24 -7.89
C ILE A 161 -24.65 -2.20 -8.94
N ASP A 162 -25.84 -1.94 -9.47
CA ASP A 162 -26.48 -2.81 -10.47
C ASP A 162 -25.68 -2.86 -11.77
N LYS A 163 -25.23 -1.71 -12.30
CA LYS A 163 -24.40 -1.66 -13.51
C LYS A 163 -23.07 -2.37 -13.32
N VAL A 164 -22.42 -2.17 -12.17
CA VAL A 164 -21.16 -2.87 -11.86
C VAL A 164 -21.42 -4.37 -11.74
N SER A 165 -22.52 -4.78 -11.10
CA SER A 165 -22.87 -6.19 -10.91
C SER A 165 -23.15 -6.90 -12.23
N GLU A 166 -23.91 -6.27 -13.13
CA GLU A 166 -24.19 -6.79 -14.47
C GLU A 166 -22.87 -7.07 -15.22
N GLU A 167 -21.97 -6.09 -15.17
CA GLU A 167 -20.72 -6.17 -15.91
C GLU A 167 -19.72 -7.15 -15.26
N THR A 168 -19.69 -7.23 -13.93
CA THR A 168 -18.98 -8.28 -13.20
C THR A 168 -19.46 -9.67 -13.63
N LEU A 169 -20.77 -9.88 -13.75
CA LEU A 169 -21.33 -11.17 -14.18
C LEU A 169 -20.94 -11.51 -15.62
N ARG A 170 -20.91 -10.51 -16.52
CA ARG A 170 -20.43 -10.69 -17.90
C ARG A 170 -18.97 -11.14 -17.91
N LEU A 171 -18.09 -10.44 -17.20
CA LEU A 171 -16.66 -10.75 -17.11
C LEU A 171 -16.41 -12.15 -16.54
N VAL A 172 -17.06 -12.51 -15.42
CA VAL A 172 -16.87 -13.82 -14.78
C VAL A 172 -17.28 -14.98 -15.69
N ARG A 173 -18.31 -14.80 -16.52
CA ARG A 173 -18.85 -15.85 -17.40
C ARG A 173 -17.97 -16.12 -18.61
N ILE A 174 -17.36 -15.09 -19.18
CA ILE A 174 -16.79 -15.15 -20.55
C ILE A 174 -15.26 -15.04 -20.53
N GLU A 175 -14.68 -14.35 -19.55
CA GLU A 175 -13.27 -13.95 -19.61
C GLU A 175 -12.40 -14.72 -18.62
N THR A 176 -11.19 -15.14 -19.02
CA THR A 176 -10.16 -15.67 -18.09
C THR A 176 -9.63 -14.57 -17.16
N ALA A 177 -8.84 -14.95 -16.15
CA ALA A 177 -8.23 -13.95 -15.26
C ALA A 177 -7.32 -12.98 -16.03
N GLU A 178 -6.59 -13.47 -17.03
CA GLU A 178 -5.69 -12.72 -17.90
C GLU A 178 -6.47 -11.75 -18.82
N GLU A 179 -7.61 -12.18 -19.34
CA GLU A 179 -8.49 -11.34 -20.15
C GLU A 179 -9.09 -10.20 -19.31
N ILE A 180 -9.52 -10.49 -18.07
CA ILE A 180 -10.01 -9.47 -17.13
C ILE A 180 -8.91 -8.45 -16.81
N LEU A 181 -7.64 -8.87 -16.67
CA LEU A 181 -6.51 -7.96 -16.46
C LEU A 181 -6.30 -7.05 -17.67
N THR A 182 -6.42 -7.60 -18.88
CA THR A 182 -6.32 -6.84 -20.12
C THR A 182 -7.44 -5.80 -20.24
N GLU A 183 -8.66 -6.14 -19.83
CA GLU A 183 -9.79 -5.21 -19.84
C GLU A 183 -9.64 -4.10 -18.78
N LEU A 184 -9.09 -4.45 -17.62
CA LEU A 184 -8.73 -3.50 -16.58
C LEU A 184 -7.69 -2.48 -17.10
N ALA A 185 -6.69 -2.93 -17.84
CA ALA A 185 -5.68 -2.05 -18.44
C ALA A 185 -6.28 -1.05 -19.44
N LYS A 186 -7.21 -1.50 -20.30
CA LYS A 186 -7.90 -0.62 -21.27
C LYS A 186 -8.77 0.44 -20.59
N SER A 187 -9.27 0.13 -19.38
CA SER A 187 -10.15 1.01 -18.61
C SER A 187 -9.41 2.12 -17.86
N LEU A 188 -8.07 2.15 -17.91
CA LEU A 188 -7.26 3.17 -17.27
C LEU A 188 -7.35 4.50 -18.03
N PRO A 189 -7.59 5.63 -17.34
CA PRO A 189 -7.56 6.94 -17.96
C PRO A 189 -6.13 7.34 -18.34
N PRO A 190 -5.95 8.18 -19.39
CA PRO A 190 -4.63 8.68 -19.78
C PRO A 190 -3.85 9.33 -18.63
N LYS A 191 -4.55 9.99 -17.70
CA LYS A 191 -3.96 10.59 -16.50
C LYS A 191 -3.18 9.56 -15.65
N SER A 192 -3.73 8.36 -15.44
CA SER A 192 -3.03 7.30 -14.70
C SER A 192 -1.78 6.81 -15.45
N LEU A 193 -1.85 6.73 -16.78
CA LEU A 193 -0.72 6.29 -17.61
C LEU A 193 0.42 7.31 -17.61
N ASN A 194 0.07 8.60 -17.73
CA ASN A 194 1.05 9.68 -17.68
C ASN A 194 1.76 9.74 -16.32
N LEU A 195 1.01 9.70 -15.22
CA LEU A 195 1.59 9.68 -13.86
C LEU A 195 2.49 8.45 -13.64
N LEU A 196 2.06 7.28 -14.10
CA LEU A 196 2.86 6.05 -14.03
C LEU A 196 4.18 6.22 -14.79
N GLY A 197 4.14 6.78 -16.00
CA GLY A 197 5.32 7.06 -16.82
C GLY A 197 6.26 8.04 -16.11
N GLU A 198 5.75 9.18 -15.65
CA GLU A 198 6.56 10.21 -14.99
C GLU A 198 7.24 9.70 -13.71
N ILE A 199 6.53 8.93 -12.87
CA ILE A 199 7.10 8.32 -11.66
C ILE A 199 8.23 7.37 -12.03
N ARG A 200 8.03 6.56 -13.08
CA ARG A 200 9.01 5.60 -13.53
C ARG A 200 10.25 6.29 -14.10
N ASP A 201 10.06 7.36 -14.87
CA ASP A 201 11.17 8.15 -15.41
C ASP A 201 12.00 8.76 -14.29
N VAL A 202 11.36 9.38 -13.30
CA VAL A 202 12.06 9.90 -12.10
C VAL A 202 12.88 8.80 -11.43
N TYR A 203 12.29 7.62 -11.25
CA TYR A 203 12.95 6.53 -10.55
C TYR A 203 14.12 5.94 -11.34
N VAL A 204 13.91 5.64 -12.62
CA VAL A 204 14.91 5.00 -13.49
C VAL A 204 16.06 5.95 -13.81
N LEU A 205 15.77 7.20 -14.14
CA LEU A 205 16.79 8.21 -14.46
C LEU A 205 17.62 8.56 -13.22
N GLY A 206 16.99 8.62 -12.06
CA GLY A 206 17.66 8.91 -10.78
C GLY A 206 18.57 7.79 -10.28
N LEU A 207 18.38 6.54 -10.73
CA LEU A 207 19.16 5.41 -10.25
C LEU A 207 20.55 5.31 -10.89
N PRO A 208 21.60 5.03 -10.09
CA PRO A 208 22.90 4.64 -10.62
C PRO A 208 22.79 3.42 -11.53
N ALA A 209 23.60 3.37 -12.59
CA ALA A 209 23.57 2.27 -13.57
C ALA A 209 23.62 0.85 -12.94
N PRO A 210 24.42 0.58 -11.89
CA PRO A 210 24.44 -0.73 -11.23
C PRO A 210 23.13 -1.12 -10.54
N GLU A 211 22.32 -0.14 -10.11
CA GLU A 211 21.05 -0.38 -9.40
C GLU A 211 19.88 -0.55 -10.39
N ARG A 212 19.99 -0.03 -11.63
CA ARG A 212 18.95 -0.18 -12.67
C ARG A 212 18.65 -1.63 -13.01
N LYS A 213 19.64 -2.53 -12.89
CA LYS A 213 19.46 -3.98 -13.13
C LYS A 213 18.53 -4.66 -12.11
N PHE A 214 18.19 -3.99 -11.02
CA PHE A 214 17.28 -4.51 -9.99
C PHE A 214 15.83 -4.08 -10.21
N LEU A 215 15.59 -3.23 -11.21
CA LEU A 215 14.24 -2.79 -11.51
C LEU A 215 13.46 -3.91 -12.20
N PRO A 216 12.14 -4.01 -11.95
CA PRO A 216 11.27 -4.79 -12.80
C PRO A 216 11.34 -4.27 -14.25
N PRO A 217 11.04 -5.11 -15.25
CA PRO A 217 11.10 -4.73 -16.66
C PRO A 217 10.23 -3.48 -16.95
N PRO A 218 10.66 -2.61 -17.90
CA PRO A 218 9.92 -1.42 -18.31
C PRO A 218 8.51 -1.78 -18.78
N VAL A 219 7.53 -0.96 -18.39
CA VAL A 219 6.17 -1.10 -18.93
C VAL A 219 6.19 -0.48 -20.31
N VAL A 220 6.32 -1.31 -21.32
CA VAL A 220 6.16 -0.90 -22.71
C VAL A 220 5.12 -1.83 -23.30
N GLU A 221 3.94 -1.28 -23.58
CA GLU A 221 2.89 -1.80 -24.47
C GLU A 221 2.13 -3.10 -24.09
N GLU A 222 2.63 -3.90 -23.15
CA GLU A 222 1.93 -5.10 -22.71
C GLU A 222 0.74 -4.78 -21.80
N LYS A 223 -0.46 -4.78 -22.39
CA LYS A 223 -1.73 -4.55 -21.69
C LYS A 223 -1.92 -5.48 -20.50
N GLU A 224 -1.42 -6.71 -20.56
CA GLU A 224 -1.52 -7.66 -19.45
C GLU A 224 -0.72 -7.20 -18.22
N GLU A 225 0.54 -6.78 -18.40
CA GLU A 225 1.40 -6.31 -17.30
C GLU A 225 0.91 -4.99 -16.71
N LEU A 226 0.42 -4.08 -17.57
CA LEU A 226 -0.29 -2.88 -17.11
C LEU A 226 -1.54 -3.23 -16.29
N GLY A 227 -2.28 -4.24 -16.75
CA GLY A 227 -3.42 -4.82 -16.05
C GLY A 227 -3.03 -5.37 -14.68
N LYS A 228 -1.93 -6.13 -14.57
CA LYS A 228 -1.40 -6.64 -13.30
C LYS A 228 -1.08 -5.52 -12.32
N ARG A 229 -0.41 -4.46 -12.77
CA ARG A 229 -0.03 -3.29 -11.95
C ARG A 229 -1.24 -2.49 -11.47
N ALA A 230 -2.16 -2.18 -12.38
CA ALA A 230 -3.38 -1.49 -12.01
C ALA A 230 -4.28 -2.35 -11.12
N SER A 231 -4.30 -3.65 -11.37
CA SER A 231 -4.94 -4.61 -10.47
C SER A 231 -4.30 -4.56 -9.08
N MET A 232 -2.96 -4.57 -8.93
CA MET A 232 -2.29 -4.43 -7.63
C MET A 232 -2.71 -3.14 -6.90
N ALA A 233 -2.76 -2.02 -7.63
CA ALA A 233 -3.17 -0.73 -7.08
C ALA A 233 -4.62 -0.75 -6.56
N LEU A 234 -5.55 -1.23 -7.38
CA LEU A 234 -6.97 -1.37 -7.03
C LEU A 234 -7.22 -2.41 -5.94
N LYS A 235 -6.43 -3.49 -5.94
CA LYS A 235 -6.49 -4.55 -4.94
C LYS A 235 -6.13 -4.05 -3.56
N ARG A 236 -5.19 -3.10 -3.40
CA ARG A 236 -4.91 -2.50 -2.08
C ARG A 236 -6.16 -1.84 -1.47
N VAL A 237 -7.02 -1.25 -2.31
CA VAL A 237 -8.29 -0.64 -1.91
C VAL A 237 -9.35 -1.72 -1.65
N ALA A 238 -9.51 -2.68 -2.58
CA ALA A 238 -10.50 -3.75 -2.48
C ALA A 238 -10.20 -4.75 -1.35
N TRP A 239 -8.92 -5.05 -1.07
CA TRP A 239 -8.48 -5.97 -0.03
C TRP A 239 -8.98 -5.51 1.34
N ARG A 240 -8.99 -4.21 1.64
CA ARG A 240 -9.52 -3.75 2.93
C ARG A 240 -11.01 -3.98 3.07
N ALA A 241 -11.75 -3.80 1.99
CA ALA A 241 -13.18 -3.99 1.95
C ALA A 241 -13.56 -5.47 2.10
N LEU A 242 -12.77 -6.38 1.54
CA LEU A 242 -13.11 -7.81 1.46
C LEU A 242 -12.40 -8.67 2.51
N CYS A 243 -11.17 -8.31 2.89
CA CYS A 243 -10.22 -9.19 3.58
C CYS A 243 -9.84 -8.71 4.97
N SER A 244 -10.18 -7.48 5.35
CA SER A 244 -9.88 -7.01 6.70
C SER A 244 -10.64 -7.85 7.72
N PRO A 245 -10.03 -8.30 8.83
CA PRO A 245 -10.76 -9.02 9.90
C PRO A 245 -11.94 -8.24 10.48
N ASN A 246 -11.94 -6.92 10.30
CA ASN A 246 -13.03 -6.04 10.72
C ASN A 246 -14.15 -5.92 9.67
N SER A 247 -13.95 -6.39 8.43
CA SER A 247 -14.94 -6.39 7.36
C SER A 247 -16.06 -7.38 7.66
N GLU A 248 -17.30 -6.97 7.44
CA GLU A 248 -18.47 -7.85 7.50
C GLU A 248 -18.39 -8.98 6.47
N ILE A 249 -17.78 -8.74 5.31
CA ILE A 249 -17.57 -9.78 4.29
C ILE A 249 -16.62 -10.85 4.79
N TYR A 250 -15.49 -10.44 5.37
CA TYR A 250 -14.51 -11.37 5.90
C TYR A 250 -15.10 -12.21 7.02
N LYS A 251 -15.82 -11.58 7.96
CA LYS A 251 -16.50 -12.27 9.07
C LYS A 251 -17.58 -13.23 8.56
N ALA A 252 -18.44 -12.76 7.67
CA ALA A 252 -19.51 -13.59 7.14
C ALA A 252 -18.97 -14.79 6.34
N TRP A 253 -17.85 -14.64 5.63
CA TRP A 253 -17.21 -15.80 5.00
C TRP A 253 -16.62 -16.71 6.08
N SER A 254 -15.94 -16.15 7.10
CA SER A 254 -15.13 -16.94 8.06
C SER A 254 -16.02 -17.81 8.92
N ASP A 255 -17.26 -17.37 9.10
CA ASP A 255 -18.30 -18.06 9.84
C ASP A 255 -19.10 -19.03 8.94
N GLY A 256 -18.72 -19.18 7.66
CA GLY A 256 -19.30 -20.14 6.72
C GLY A 256 -20.66 -19.72 6.15
N LEU A 257 -21.02 -18.43 6.20
CA LEU A 257 -22.32 -17.96 5.71
C LEU A 257 -22.38 -17.94 4.18
N SER A 258 -23.46 -18.51 3.63
CA SER A 258 -23.69 -18.57 2.18
C SER A 258 -23.91 -17.21 1.52
N VAL A 259 -24.27 -16.18 2.30
CA VAL A 259 -24.55 -14.81 1.84
C VAL A 259 -23.33 -14.14 1.19
N VAL A 260 -22.11 -14.52 1.55
CA VAL A 260 -20.89 -13.96 0.93
C VAL A 260 -20.63 -14.49 -0.48
N TYR A 261 -21.25 -15.62 -0.83
CA TYR A 261 -21.26 -16.11 -2.21
C TYR A 261 -22.26 -15.36 -3.10
N ASP A 262 -23.06 -14.44 -2.53
CA ASP A 262 -23.83 -13.50 -3.34
C ASP A 262 -22.87 -12.50 -3.99
N LYS A 263 -22.73 -12.66 -5.31
CA LYS A 263 -21.88 -11.82 -6.17
C LYS A 263 -22.22 -10.34 -6.03
N LYS A 264 -23.48 -9.99 -5.72
CA LYS A 264 -23.92 -8.60 -5.51
C LYS A 264 -23.32 -8.01 -4.24
N TYR A 265 -23.07 -8.82 -3.20
CA TYR A 265 -22.46 -8.37 -1.94
C TYR A 265 -20.97 -8.02 -2.11
N ILE A 266 -20.22 -8.87 -2.83
CA ILE A 266 -18.82 -8.58 -3.20
C ILE A 266 -18.74 -7.31 -4.05
N THR A 267 -19.61 -7.19 -5.06
CA THR A 267 -19.68 -5.99 -5.90
C THR A 267 -19.99 -4.74 -5.09
N ALA A 268 -20.97 -4.78 -4.17
CA ALA A 268 -21.35 -3.65 -3.35
C ALA A 268 -20.20 -3.15 -2.47
N ALA A 269 -19.41 -4.06 -1.87
CA ALA A 269 -18.27 -3.67 -1.06
C ALA A 269 -17.14 -3.03 -1.86
N ILE A 270 -16.84 -3.56 -3.06
CA ILE A 270 -15.85 -2.94 -3.95
C ILE A 270 -16.32 -1.56 -4.42
N VAL A 271 -17.59 -1.43 -4.80
CA VAL A 271 -18.19 -0.16 -5.18
C VAL A 271 -18.05 0.86 -4.05
N THR A 272 -18.42 0.48 -2.83
CA THR A 272 -18.32 1.34 -1.65
C THR A 272 -16.87 1.75 -1.38
N ALA A 273 -15.93 0.81 -1.48
CA ALA A 273 -14.51 1.08 -1.27
C ALA A 273 -13.94 2.03 -2.32
N PHE A 274 -14.29 1.85 -3.59
CA PHE A 274 -13.81 2.72 -4.68
C PHE A 274 -14.42 4.12 -4.58
N GLN A 275 -15.71 4.22 -4.25
CA GLN A 275 -16.37 5.50 -4.02
C GLN A 275 -15.77 6.26 -2.83
N SER A 276 -15.36 5.56 -1.76
CA SER A 276 -14.74 6.20 -0.58
C SER A 276 -13.47 6.99 -0.90
N ILE A 277 -12.81 6.67 -2.01
CA ILE A 277 -11.64 7.37 -2.53
C ILE A 277 -11.91 8.06 -3.88
N SER A 278 -13.18 8.25 -4.26
CA SER A 278 -13.60 8.93 -5.49
C SER A 278 -13.13 8.26 -6.80
N ILE A 279 -13.05 6.93 -6.83
CA ILE A 279 -12.90 6.15 -8.07
C ILE A 279 -14.29 5.78 -8.60
N CYS A 280 -14.65 6.32 -9.77
CA CYS A 280 -16.00 6.24 -10.33
C CYS A 280 -16.06 5.55 -11.72
N ILE A 281 -15.15 4.62 -12.02
CA ILE A 281 -15.11 3.91 -13.32
C ILE A 281 -15.71 2.51 -13.17
N THR A 282 -16.87 2.29 -13.82
CA THR A 282 -17.65 1.04 -13.75
C THR A 282 -16.81 -0.20 -14.09
N MET A 283 -16.10 -0.15 -15.22
CA MET A 283 -15.30 -1.31 -15.67
C MET A 283 -14.20 -1.68 -14.69
N LEU A 284 -13.55 -0.71 -14.03
CA LEU A 284 -12.53 -1.01 -13.02
C LEU A 284 -13.11 -1.71 -11.80
N ALA A 285 -14.26 -1.22 -11.30
CA ALA A 285 -14.96 -1.87 -10.19
C ALA A 285 -15.43 -3.28 -10.59
N ALA A 286 -15.93 -3.43 -11.82
CA ALA A 286 -16.41 -4.69 -12.35
C ALA A 286 -15.29 -5.72 -12.49
N SER A 287 -14.14 -5.33 -13.05
CA SER A 287 -12.95 -6.18 -13.18
C SER A 287 -12.37 -6.58 -11.83
N ALA A 288 -12.32 -5.66 -10.86
CA ALA A 288 -11.87 -5.99 -9.50
C ALA A 288 -12.79 -7.02 -8.83
N ALA A 289 -14.10 -6.85 -8.96
CA ALA A 289 -15.08 -7.80 -8.44
C ALA A 289 -15.01 -9.15 -9.16
N ALA A 290 -14.86 -9.15 -10.48
CA ALA A 290 -14.75 -10.36 -11.27
C ALA A 290 -13.50 -11.17 -10.89
N LEU A 291 -12.36 -10.51 -10.66
CA LEU A 291 -11.14 -11.16 -10.17
C LEU A 291 -11.33 -11.74 -8.76
N ALA A 292 -11.97 -11.01 -7.85
CA ALA A 292 -12.25 -11.52 -6.50
C ALA A 292 -13.17 -12.76 -6.52
N ILE A 293 -14.19 -12.76 -7.39
CA ILE A 293 -15.10 -13.90 -7.55
C ILE A 293 -14.40 -15.10 -8.20
N LYS A 294 -13.62 -14.88 -9.28
CA LYS A 294 -12.95 -15.97 -10.00
C LYS A 294 -11.86 -16.66 -9.19
N LEU A 295 -11.08 -15.90 -8.43
CA LEU A 295 -10.00 -16.46 -7.61
C LEU A 295 -10.53 -17.09 -6.32
N GLY A 296 -11.72 -16.69 -5.87
CA GLY A 296 -12.23 -17.01 -4.55
C GLY A 296 -11.68 -16.05 -3.50
N ALA A 297 -12.50 -15.77 -2.48
CA ALA A 297 -12.23 -14.71 -1.52
C ALA A 297 -10.98 -14.99 -0.66
N GLN A 298 -10.77 -16.23 -0.21
CA GLN A 298 -9.58 -16.63 0.55
C GLN A 298 -8.29 -16.45 -0.27
N THR A 299 -8.24 -17.02 -1.47
CA THR A 299 -7.10 -16.92 -2.38
C THR A 299 -6.84 -15.47 -2.79
N PHE A 300 -7.89 -14.68 -3.00
CA PHE A 300 -7.76 -13.24 -3.24
C PHE A 300 -7.08 -12.53 -2.06
N CYS A 301 -7.48 -12.82 -0.82
CA CYS A 301 -6.91 -12.16 0.34
C CYS A 301 -5.49 -12.60 0.66
N GLU A 302 -5.13 -13.86 0.42
CA GLU A 302 -3.76 -14.35 0.59
C GLU A 302 -2.82 -13.79 -0.48
N ILE A 303 -3.20 -13.89 -1.76
CA ILE A 303 -2.35 -13.44 -2.88
C ILE A 303 -2.18 -11.92 -2.89
N PHE A 304 -3.21 -11.16 -2.49
CA PHE A 304 -3.22 -9.70 -2.64
C PHE A 304 -3.08 -8.94 -1.32
N ALA A 305 -2.59 -9.59 -0.27
CA ALA A 305 -2.26 -8.90 0.97
C ALA A 305 -1.26 -7.77 0.70
N PRO A 306 -1.56 -6.52 1.08
CA PRO A 306 -0.68 -5.39 0.81
C PRO A 306 0.65 -5.54 1.56
N ALA A 307 1.75 -5.40 0.84
CA ALA A 307 3.08 -5.31 1.43
C ALA A 307 3.39 -3.88 1.89
N SER A 308 4.11 -3.76 3.01
CA SER A 308 4.70 -2.52 3.49
C SER A 308 6.02 -2.24 2.77
N VAL A 309 6.33 -0.95 2.57
CA VAL A 309 7.65 -0.52 2.04
C VAL A 309 8.76 -0.82 3.05
N MET A 310 8.45 -0.79 4.35
CA MET A 310 9.38 -1.14 5.41
C MET A 310 9.58 -2.67 5.45
N ILE A 311 10.82 -3.11 5.44
CA ILE A 311 11.21 -4.53 5.52
C ILE A 311 11.47 -4.91 6.99
N ASP A 312 10.84 -5.95 7.52
CA ASP A 312 11.16 -6.37 8.88
C ASP A 312 12.59 -6.94 8.97
N ALA A 313 13.20 -6.88 10.14
CA ALA A 313 14.51 -7.51 10.35
C ALA A 313 14.43 -9.04 10.26
N ALA A 314 13.24 -9.60 10.50
CA ALA A 314 12.93 -11.03 10.47
C ALA A 314 12.42 -11.53 9.10
N GLU A 315 12.24 -10.65 8.12
CA GLU A 315 12.01 -11.06 6.73
C GLU A 315 13.39 -11.19 6.06
N ASP A 316 13.77 -12.43 5.74
CA ASP A 316 14.95 -12.76 4.92
C ASP A 316 14.53 -13.07 3.47
#